data_AF-A0A2V6WK55-F1
#
_entry.id   AF-A0A2V6WK55-F1
#
_cell.length_a   1.000
_cell.length_b   1.000
_cell.length_c   1.000
_cell.angle_alpha   90.00
_cell.angle_beta   90.00
_cell.angle_gamma   90.00
#
_symmetry.space_group_name_H-M   'P 1'
#
loop_
_entity.id
_entity.type
_entity.pdbx_description
1 polymer ?
#
loop_
_entity_poly.entity_id
_entity_poly.type
_entity_poly.pdbx_seq_one_letter_code
_entity_poly.pdbx_strand_id
1 'polypeptide(L)' 'MDTKRFADAGIRVLYQAYSHPVYAQQHGDFVPFLSGLDLLLMHGDASLPILRRGDAWTEEP' A
#
# COMPACT_ATOMS: atom_id res chain seq x y z
N MET A 1 6.27 3.64 -18.32
CA MET A 1 7.69 3.56 -17.92
C MET A 1 8.39 2.66 -18.91
N ASP A 2 9.58 3.02 -19.38
CA ASP A 2 10.36 2.19 -20.31
C ASP A 2 11.31 1.29 -19.52
N THR A 3 10.86 0.06 -19.21
CA THR A 3 11.63 -0.91 -18.42
C THR A 3 12.90 -1.39 -19.11
N LYS A 4 12.96 -1.31 -20.43
CA LYS A 4 14.12 -1.75 -21.20
C LYS A 4 15.35 -0.90 -20.90
N ARG A 5 15.18 0.43 -20.78
CA ARG A 5 16.29 1.34 -20.41
C ARG A 5 16.88 1.04 -19.03
N PHE A 6 16.06 0.58 -18.09
CA PHE A 6 16.53 0.20 -16.76
C PHE A 6 17.29 -1.14 -16.82
N ALA A 7 16.75 -2.12 -17.56
CA ALA A 7 17.43 -3.39 -17.79
C ALA A 7 18.80 -3.20 -18.49
N ASP A 8 18.86 -2.36 -19.53
CA ASP A 8 20.11 -2.04 -20.25
C ASP A 8 21.16 -1.37 -19.35
N ALA A 9 20.72 -0.66 -18.30
CA ALA A 9 21.58 -0.05 -17.29
C ALA A 9 21.87 -0.97 -16.09
N GLY A 10 21.39 -2.22 -16.09
CA GLY A 10 21.55 -3.16 -14.97
C GLY A 10 20.68 -2.85 -13.75
N ILE A 11 19.62 -2.05 -13.91
CA ILE A 11 18.70 -1.65 -12.84
C ILE A 11 17.49 -2.59 -12.83
N ARG A 12 17.32 -3.33 -11.73
CA ARG A 12 16.15 -4.17 -11.50
C ARG A 12 14.92 -3.32 -11.16
N VAL A 13 13.84 -3.52 -11.91
CA VAL A 13 12.55 -2.87 -11.66
C VAL A 13 11.63 -3.84 -10.92
N LEU A 14 11.02 -3.37 -9.84
CA LEU A 14 9.94 -4.06 -9.13
C LEU A 14 8.67 -3.23 -9.25
N TYR A 15 7.54 -3.91 -9.41
CA TYR A 15 6.21 -3.33 -9.42
C TYR A 15 5.57 -3.49 -8.04
N GLN A 16 4.87 -2.45 -7.60
CA GLN A 16 4.13 -2.50 -6.34
C GLN A 16 2.77 -3.15 -6.58
N ALA A 17 2.56 -4.34 -6.02
CA ALA A 17 1.27 -5.02 -6.01
C ALA A 17 0.49 -4.61 -4.76
N TYR A 18 0.07 -3.34 -4.72
CA TYR A 18 -0.57 -2.78 -3.53
C TYR A 18 -2.03 -3.22 -3.39
N SER A 19 -2.35 -3.88 -2.28
CA SER A 19 -3.74 -4.15 -1.87
C SER A 19 -4.12 -3.26 -0.70
N HIS A 20 -5.10 -2.37 -0.89
CA HIS A 20 -5.50 -1.46 0.18
C HIS A 20 -6.11 -2.25 1.35
N PRO A 21 -5.57 -2.11 2.58
CA PRO A 21 -6.05 -2.88 3.72
C PRO A 21 -7.44 -2.42 4.14
N VAL A 22 -8.33 -3.38 4.39
CA VAL A 22 -9.58 -3.15 5.13
C VAL A 22 -9.28 -3.25 6.62
N TYR A 23 -9.83 -2.33 7.41
CA TYR A 23 -9.65 -2.25 8.86
C TYR A 23 -10.93 -1.79 9.53
N ALA A 24 -11.06 -2.08 10.83
CA ALA A 24 -12.22 -1.68 11.61
C ALA A 24 -12.29 -0.14 11.74
N GLN A 25 -13.43 0.44 11.39
CA GLN A 25 -13.77 1.85 11.60
C GLN A 25 -14.88 1.95 12.66
N GLN A 26 -15.03 3.12 13.29
CA GLN A 26 -15.92 3.28 14.45
C GLN A 26 -17.42 3.19 14.11
N HIS A 27 -17.83 3.53 12.88
CA HIS A 27 -19.22 3.80 12.53
C HIS A 27 -19.86 2.77 11.58
N GLY A 28 -19.48 1.50 11.71
CA GLY A 28 -20.06 0.39 10.94
C GLY A 28 -19.10 -0.13 9.88
N ASP A 29 -19.60 -0.30 8.66
CA ASP A 29 -18.84 -0.88 7.56
C ASP A 29 -17.66 0.01 7.13
N PHE A 30 -16.70 -0.61 6.45
CA PHE A 30 -15.52 0.09 5.94
C PHE A 30 -15.91 1.11 4.87
N VAL A 31 -15.59 2.38 5.11
CA VAL A 31 -15.72 3.47 4.15
C VAL A 31 -14.37 3.66 3.43
N PRO A 32 -14.30 3.43 2.11
CA PRO A 32 -13.07 3.63 1.34
C PRO A 32 -12.79 5.12 1.08
N PHE A 33 -11.56 5.43 0.63
CA PHE A 33 -11.12 6.77 0.21
C PHE A 33 -11.10 7.86 1.30
N LEU A 34 -11.10 7.45 2.58
CA LEU A 34 -10.82 8.33 3.71
C LEU A 34 -9.33 8.72 3.77
N SER A 35 -9.01 9.74 4.57
CA SER A 35 -7.64 10.20 4.78
C SER A 35 -6.82 9.17 5.56
N GLY A 36 -5.50 9.16 5.36
CA GLY A 36 -4.60 8.40 6.22
C GLY A 36 -4.66 8.83 7.70
N LEU A 37 -5.14 10.05 7.97
CA LEU A 37 -5.40 10.53 9.33
C LEU A 37 -6.52 9.75 10.01
N ASP A 38 -7.52 9.26 9.27
CA ASP A 38 -8.60 8.46 9.85
C ASP A 38 -8.06 7.14 10.41
N LEU A 39 -7.15 6.49 9.68
CA LEU A 39 -6.46 5.29 10.16
C LEU A 39 -5.58 5.62 11.38
N LEU A 40 -4.85 6.73 11.37
CA LEU A 40 -3.97 7.15 12.46
C LEU A 40 -4.76 7.42 13.76
N LEU A 41 -5.84 8.17 13.66
CA LEU A 41 -6.64 8.55 14.82
C LEU A 41 -7.45 7.37 15.39
N MET A 42 -7.79 6.37 14.55
CA MET A 42 -8.50 5.17 15.00
C MET A 42 -7.59 4.09 15.61
N HIS A 43 -6.37 3.92 15.07
CA HIS A 43 -5.51 2.78 15.42
C HIS A 43 -4.15 3.16 16.03
N GLY A 44 -3.81 4.45 16.10
CA GLY A 44 -2.59 4.96 16.74
C GLY A 44 -1.33 4.27 16.22
N ASP A 45 -0.57 3.66 17.12
CA ASP A 45 0.69 2.97 16.77
C ASP A 45 0.49 1.77 15.84
N ALA A 46 -0.71 1.16 15.85
CA ALA A 46 -1.04 0.04 14.97
C ALA A 46 -1.32 0.48 13.52
N SER A 47 -1.48 1.77 13.27
CA SER A 47 -1.83 2.32 11.95
C SER A 47 -0.79 2.01 10.87
N LEU A 48 0.50 2.12 11.18
CA LEU A 48 1.54 1.81 10.20
C LEU A 48 1.57 0.31 9.84
N PRO A 49 1.57 -0.64 10.79
CA PRO A 49 1.40 -2.06 10.48
C PRO A 49 0.14 -2.36 9.66
N ILE A 50 -1.00 -1.70 9.96
CA ILE A 50 -2.24 -1.86 9.20
C ILE A 50 -2.05 -1.41 7.75
N LEU A 51 -1.54 -0.19 7.54
CA LEU A 51 -1.35 0.40 6.21
C LEU A 51 -0.44 -0.46 5.32
N ARG A 52 0.57 -1.08 5.94
CA ARG A 52 1.57 -1.91 5.25
C ARG A 52 1.13 -3.33 4.95
N ARG A 53 -0.03 -3.81 5.42
CA ARG A 53 -0.45 -5.21 5.20
C ARG A 53 -0.51 -5.64 3.73
N GLY A 54 -0.72 -4.70 2.81
CA GLY A 54 -0.74 -4.98 1.37
C GLY A 54 0.45 -4.41 0.60
N ASP A 55 1.59 -4.15 1.24
CA ASP A 55 2.77 -3.51 0.62
C ASP A 55 3.70 -4.47 -0.16
N ALA A 56 3.11 -5.37 -0.95
CA ALA A 56 3.85 -6.35 -1.74
C ALA A 56 4.56 -5.75 -2.97
N TRP A 57 5.69 -6.36 -3.35
CA TRP A 57 6.46 -6.04 -4.54
C TRP A 57 6.68 -7.29 -5.40
N THR A 58 6.57 -7.14 -6.71
CA THR A 58 6.62 -8.23 -7.69
C THR A 58 7.51 -7.83 -8.88
N GLU A 59 8.10 -8.81 -9.56
CA GLU A 59 8.82 -8.59 -10.82
C GLU A 59 7.87 -8.54 -12.02
N GLU A 60 6.67 -9.10 -11.86
CA GLU A 60 5.60 -9.09 -12.85
C GLU A 60 4.70 -7.86 -12.65
N PRO A 61 4.30 -7.15 -13.73
CA PRO A 61 3.38 -6.01 -13.65
C PRO A 61 1.98 -6.35 -13.15
#